data_AF-A0A158KWY1-F1
#
_entry.id   AF-A0A158KWY1-F1
#
_cell.length_a   1.000
_cell.length_b   1.000
_cell.length_c   1.000
_cell.angle_alpha   90.00
_cell.angle_beta   90.00
_cell.angle_gamma   90.00
#
_symmetry.space_group_name_H-M   'P 1'
#
loop_
_entity.id
_entity.type
_entity.pdbx_description
1 polymer ?
#
loop_
_entity_poly.entity_id
_entity_poly.type
_entity_poly.pdbx_seq_one_letter_code
_entity_poly.pdbx_strand_id
1 'polypeptide(L)' 'MSRPPKESPKEQVSVRYDADILAAFRASGEGWQTRMNDALRTSLAEHPLEEAYGQ' A
#
# COMPACT_ATOMS: atom_id res chain seq x y z
N MET A 1 16.72 18.86 19.41
CA MET A 1 17.25 17.56 18.96
C MET A 1 16.55 17.16 17.67
N SER A 2 17.30 17.06 16.57
CA SER A 2 16.76 16.72 15.24
C SER A 2 16.47 15.22 15.15
N ARG A 3 15.24 14.86 14.79
CA ARG A 3 14.83 13.48 14.55
C ARG A 3 15.49 13.02 13.23
N PRO A 4 16.20 11.88 13.20
CA PRO A 4 16.86 11.42 11.97
C PRO A 4 15.83 11.27 10.85
N PRO A 5 16.15 11.71 9.62
CA PRO A 5 15.24 11.56 8.48
C PRO A 5 14.99 10.07 8.27
N LYS A 6 13.71 9.68 8.30
CA LYS A 6 13.31 8.31 8.00
C LYS A 6 13.68 8.04 6.54
N GLU A 7 14.54 7.06 6.34
CA GLU A 7 15.28 6.72 5.11
C GLU A 7 14.36 6.38 3.92
N SER A 8 13.08 6.17 4.19
CA SER A 8 12.03 6.02 3.19
C SER A 8 10.74 6.62 3.75
N PRO A 9 10.50 7.93 3.55
CA PRO A 9 9.20 8.51 3.89
C PRO A 9 8.13 7.81 3.04
N LYS A 10 6.98 7.53 3.65
CA LYS A 10 5.81 7.08 2.89
C LYS A 10 5.44 8.20 1.93
N GLU A 11 5.53 7.96 0.63
CA GLU A 11 5.11 8.95 -0.35
C GLU A 11 3.59 9.02 -0.36
N GLN A 12 3.04 10.21 -0.09
CA GLN A 12 1.59 10.41 -0.16
C GLN A 12 1.22 10.61 -1.63
N VAL A 13 0.71 9.55 -2.24
CA VAL A 13 0.18 9.57 -3.61
C VAL A 13 -1.35 9.55 -3.59
N SER A 14 -1.98 10.40 -4.40
CA SER A 14 -3.43 10.39 -4.61
C SER A 14 -3.79 9.32 -5.64
N VAL A 15 -3.92 8.08 -5.17
CA VAL A 15 -4.38 6.93 -5.97
C VAL A 15 -5.86 6.69 -5.69
N ARG A 16 -6.63 6.37 -6.74
CA ARG A 16 -8.02 5.94 -6.60
C ARG A 16 -8.05 4.42 -6.46
N TYR A 17 -8.64 3.95 -5.38
CA TYR A 17 -8.94 2.54 -5.15
C TYR A 17 -10.44 2.32 -5.26
N ASP A 18 -10.84 1.11 -5.61
CA ASP A 18 -12.24 0.69 -5.56
C ASP A 18 -12.81 0.85 -4.15
N ALA A 19 -14.08 1.26 -4.09
CA ALA A 19 -14.77 1.52 -2.84
C ALA A 19 -14.93 0.25 -1.99
N ASP A 20 -15.10 -0.91 -2.63
CA ASP A 20 -15.21 -2.21 -1.98
C ASP A 20 -13.91 -2.60 -1.25
N ILE A 21 -12.77 -2.45 -1.93
CA ILE A 21 -11.44 -2.70 -1.37
C ILE A 21 -11.19 -1.77 -0.18
N LEU A 22 -11.46 -0.47 -0.33
CA LEU A 22 -11.33 0.49 0.76
C LEU A 22 -12.25 0.14 1.94
N ALA A 23 -13.46 -0.30 1.70
CA ALA A 23 -14.39 -0.72 2.74
C ALA A 23 -13.88 -1.96 3.49
N ALA A 24 -13.38 -2.98 2.78
CA ALA A 24 -12.80 -4.18 3.37
C ALA A 24 -11.59 -3.85 4.26
N PHE A 25 -10.67 -3.00 3.77
CA PHE A 25 -9.53 -2.58 4.58
C PHE A 25 -9.96 -1.74 5.78
N ARG A 26 -10.86 -0.77 5.60
CA ARG A 26 -11.38 0.05 6.72
C ARG A 26 -12.10 -0.79 7.77
N ALA A 27 -12.82 -1.84 7.36
CA ALA A 27 -13.47 -2.79 8.26
C ALA A 27 -12.45 -3.58 9.12
N SER A 28 -11.19 -3.71 8.67
CA SER A 28 -10.12 -4.33 9.46
C SER A 28 -9.69 -3.49 10.68
N GLY A 29 -10.14 -2.23 10.79
CA GLY A 29 -9.93 -1.38 11.96
C GLY A 29 -8.71 -0.45 11.86
N GLU A 30 -8.19 -0.04 13.01
CA GLU A 30 -7.05 0.90 13.09
C GLU A 30 -5.81 0.31 12.41
N GLY A 31 -5.09 1.15 11.65
CA GLY A 31 -3.91 0.71 10.90
C GLY A 31 -4.21 0.05 9.55
N TRP A 32 -5.46 0.12 9.05
CA TRP A 32 -5.83 -0.40 7.73
C TRP A 32 -4.95 0.08 6.58
N GLN A 33 -4.45 1.32 6.62
CA GLN A 33 -3.51 1.84 5.62
C GLN A 33 -2.17 1.09 5.65
N THR A 34 -1.68 0.73 6.84
CA THR A 34 -0.45 -0.08 6.99
C THR A 34 -0.69 -1.50 6.49
N ARG A 35 -1.85 -2.10 6.78
CA ARG A 35 -2.22 -3.41 6.22
C ARG A 35 -2.36 -3.40 4.71
N MET A 36 -2.99 -2.37 4.15
CA MET A 36 -3.09 -2.19 2.71
C MET A 36 -1.70 -2.09 2.07
N ASN A 37 -0.79 -1.33 2.68
CA ASN A 37 0.58 -1.23 2.20
C ASN A 37 1.32 -2.58 2.26
N ASP A 38 1.12 -3.37 3.32
CA ASP A 38 1.71 -4.70 3.48
C ASP A 38 1.15 -5.68 2.43
N ALA A 39 -0.16 -5.67 2.21
CA ALA A 39 -0.82 -6.46 1.18
C ALA A 39 -0.32 -6.11 -0.23
N LEU A 40 -0.16 -4.81 -0.54
CA LEU A 40 0.43 -4.37 -1.80
C LEU A 40 1.88 -4.85 -1.94
N ARG A 41 2.68 -4.80 -0.87
CA ARG A 41 4.06 -5.31 -0.89
C ARG A 41 4.11 -6.82 -1.16
N THR A 42 3.25 -7.60 -0.51
CA THR A 42 3.13 -9.04 -0.74
C THR A 42 2.69 -9.33 -2.17
N SER A 43 1.67 -8.61 -2.67
CA SER A 43 1.22 -8.73 -4.05
C SER A 43 2.33 -8.40 -5.06
N LEU A 44 3.19 -7.42 -4.80
CA LEU A 44 4.33 -7.10 -5.67
C LEU A 44 5.42 -8.17 -5.63
N ALA A 45 5.56 -8.88 -4.51
CA ALA A 45 6.51 -9.98 -4.36
C ALA A 45 6.00 -11.25 -5.06
N GLU A 46 4.69 -11.50 -5.03
CA GLU A 46 4.05 -12.63 -5.70
C GLU A 46 3.80 -12.37 -7.19
N HIS A 47 3.49 -11.12 -7.55
CA HIS A 47 3.23 -10.66 -8.91
C HIS A 47 4.18 -9.51 -9.26
N PRO A 48 5.38 -9.81 -9.77
CA PRO A 48 6.24 -8.78 -10.32
C PRO A 48 5.49 -8.06 -11.43
N LEU A 49 5.50 -6.72 -11.39
CA LEU A 49 4.74 -5.86 -12.32
C LEU A 49 5.07 -6.12 -13.81
N GLU A 50 6.18 -6.79 -14.12
CA GLU A 50 6.52 -7.21 -15.48
C GLU A 50 5.54 -8.23 -16.06
N GLU A 51 4.95 -9.12 -15.26
CA GLU A 51 3.98 -10.11 -15.75
C GLU A 51 2.58 -9.52 -15.95
N ALA A 52 2.23 -8.47 -15.20
CA ALA A 52 0.90 -7.86 -15.22
C ALA A 52 0.68 -6.83 -16.34
N TYR A 53 1.75 -6.25 -16.89
CA TYR A 53 1.70 -5.26 -17.98
C TYR A 53 2.05 -5.83 -19.37
N GLY A 54 2.19 -7.16 -19.48
CA GLY A 54 2.54 -7.86 -20.72
C GLY A 54 1.36 -8.36 -21.57
N GLN A 55 0.14 -7.87 -21.36
CA GLN A 55 -1.06 -8.17 -22.17
C GLN A 55 -1.79 -6.90 -22.56
#